data_AF-A0A6V7W8J0-F1
#
_entry.id   AF-A0A6V7W8J0-F1
#
_cell.length_a   1.000
_cell.length_b   1.000
_cell.length_c   1.000
_cell.angle_alpha   90.00
_cell.angle_beta   90.00
_cell.angle_gamma   90.00
#
_symmetry.space_group_name_H-M   'P 1'
#
loop_
_entity.id
_entity.type
_entity.pdbx_description
1 polymer ?
#
loop_
_entity_poly.entity_id
_entity_poly.type
_entity_poly.pdbx_seq_one_letter_code
_entity_poly.pdbx_strand_id
1 'polypeptide(L)'
;MSPMYTPAETLAKLPPIRFVACHLDPLLDDTIMFAKKVRDSGGKVHSVDLLDSLPHGFLNFSPMSSDCQNGANICLERIKQTLGMP
;
A
#
# COMPACT_ATOMS: atom_id res chain seq x y z
N MET A 1 6.83 6.93 17.04
CA MET A 1 7.96 6.09 16.57
C MET A 1 7.62 5.62 15.16
N SER A 2 8.52 5.75 14.19
CA SER A 2 8.27 5.31 12.79
C SER A 2 8.34 3.77 12.68
N PRO A 3 7.44 3.12 11.92
CA PRO A 3 7.50 1.67 11.62
C PRO A 3 8.81 1.23 10.96
N MET A 4 9.52 2.15 10.32
CA MET A 4 10.85 1.89 9.75
C MET A 4 11.90 1.52 10.78
N TYR A 5 11.66 1.73 12.08
CA TYR A 5 12.55 1.31 13.16
C TYR A 5 12.10 0.03 13.88
N THR A 6 11.00 -0.58 13.45
CA THR A 6 10.49 -1.82 14.06
C THR A 6 11.46 -3.00 13.83
N PRO A 7 11.78 -3.82 14.85
CA PRO A 7 12.65 -4.99 14.71
C PRO A 7 12.11 -6.02 13.70
N ALA A 8 13.01 -6.77 13.07
CA ALA A 8 12.65 -7.76 12.06
C ALA A 8 11.73 -8.86 12.62
N GLU A 9 11.91 -9.29 13.88
CA GLU A 9 11.08 -10.33 14.49
C GLU A 9 9.63 -9.88 14.67
N THR A 10 9.40 -8.58 14.84
CA THR A 10 8.05 -8.01 14.90
C THR A 10 7.44 -7.90 13.50
N LEU A 11 8.21 -7.47 12.51
CA LEU A 11 7.74 -7.37 11.12
C LEU A 11 7.38 -8.73 10.51
N ALA A 12 8.12 -9.79 10.87
CA ALA A 12 7.84 -11.16 10.45
C ALA A 12 6.46 -11.68 10.90
N LYS A 13 5.92 -11.12 11.99
CA LYS A 13 4.64 -11.52 12.58
C LYS A 13 3.44 -10.76 12.02
N LEU A 14 3.67 -9.77 11.15
CA LEU A 14 2.58 -9.01 10.55
C LEU A 14 1.72 -9.94 9.67
N PRO A 15 0.39 -9.67 9.59
CA PRO A 15 -0.46 -10.35 8.64
C PRO A 15 0.02 -10.06 7.21
N PRO A 16 -0.44 -10.83 6.21
CA PRO A 16 -0.08 -10.53 4.84
C PRO A 16 -0.50 -9.13 4.41
N ILE A 17 0.43 -8.37 3.83
CA ILE A 17 0.26 -6.94 3.53
C ILE A 17 0.21 -6.72 2.03
N ARG A 18 -0.64 -5.79 1.60
CA ARG A 18 -0.62 -5.20 0.27
C ARG A 18 -0.36 -3.71 0.42
N PHE A 19 0.56 -3.18 -0.36
CA PHE A 19 0.87 -1.75 -0.39
C PHE A 19 0.24 -1.13 -1.62
N VAL A 20 -0.35 0.05 -1.44
CA VAL A 20 -0.79 0.90 -2.54
C VAL A 20 -0.09 2.24 -2.37
N ALA A 21 0.63 2.68 -3.40
CA ALA A 21 1.35 3.95 -3.43
C ALA A 21 0.97 4.72 -4.69
N CYS A 22 1.26 6.01 -4.74
CA CYS A 22 1.00 6.83 -5.91
C CYS A 22 2.32 7.36 -6.49
N HIS A 23 2.39 7.49 -7.81
CA HIS A 23 3.59 8.01 -8.50
C HIS A 23 3.91 9.46 -8.12
N LEU A 24 2.88 10.28 -7.82
CA LEU A 24 3.04 11.69 -7.46
C LEU A 24 2.90 11.91 -5.94
N ASP A 25 3.39 10.95 -5.15
CA ASP A 25 3.41 11.01 -3.69
C ASP A 25 4.85 11.20 -3.19
N PRO A 26 5.18 12.27 -2.43
CA PRO A 26 6.50 12.42 -1.82
C PRO A 26 6.87 11.28 -0.85
N LEU A 27 5.88 10.50 -0.39
CA LEU A 27 6.06 9.34 0.51
C LEU A 27 6.15 8.00 -0.25
N LEU A 28 6.28 8.03 -1.57
CA LEU A 28 6.44 6.83 -2.39
C LEU A 28 7.64 6.01 -1.91
N ASP A 29 8.80 6.64 -1.75
CA ASP A 29 10.03 5.95 -1.35
C ASP A 29 9.91 5.31 0.03
N ASP A 30 9.23 5.96 0.99
CA ASP A 30 8.96 5.38 2.31
C ASP A 30 8.10 4.11 2.20
N THR A 31 7.10 4.12 1.32
CA THR A 31 6.23 2.96 1.09
C THR A 31 7.02 1.80 0.47
N ILE A 32 7.86 2.08 -0.53
CA ILE A 32 8.70 1.06 -1.17
C ILE A 32 9.73 0.50 -0.19
N MET A 33 10.37 1.38 0.60
CA MET A 33 11.37 0.99 1.60
C MET A 33 10.75 0.16 2.72
N PHE A 34 9.56 0.50 3.19
CA PHE A 34 8.88 -0.29 4.20
C PHE A 34 8.42 -1.64 3.66
N ALA A 35 7.87 -1.69 2.45
CA ALA A 35 7.51 -2.95 1.79
C ALA A 35 8.72 -3.88 1.62
N LYS A 36 9.87 -3.31 1.19
CA LYS A 36 11.14 -4.04 1.12
C LYS A 36 11.56 -4.56 2.49
N LYS A 37 11.54 -3.72 3.53
CA LYS A 37 11.91 -4.10 4.89
C LYS A 37 11.06 -5.23 5.45
N VAL A 38 9.73 -5.18 5.24
CA VAL A 38 8.81 -6.25 5.67
C VAL A 38 9.18 -7.57 5.00
N ARG A 39 9.40 -7.56 3.68
CA ARG A 39 9.81 -8.75 2.92
C ARG A 39 11.15 -9.30 3.39
N ASP A 40 12.15 -8.43 3.55
CA ASP A 40 13.51 -8.82 3.98
C ASP A 40 13.50 -9.35 5.43
N SER A 41 12.52 -8.95 6.25
CA SER A 41 12.30 -9.46 7.61
C SER A 41 11.52 -10.78 7.65
N GLY A 42 11.16 -11.37 6.51
CA GLY A 42 10.38 -12.62 6.44
C GLY A 42 8.85 -12.44 6.50
N GLY A 43 8.36 -11.20 6.47
CA GLY A 43 6.93 -10.89 6.38
C GLY A 43 6.35 -11.17 4.99
N LYS A 44 5.04 -11.35 4.91
CA LYS A 44 4.34 -11.66 3.65
C LYS A 44 3.83 -10.39 2.98
N VAL A 45 4.50 -9.97 1.91
CA VAL A 45 4.03 -8.86 1.05
C VAL A 45 3.42 -9.44 -0.22
N HIS A 46 2.11 -9.27 -0.41
CA HIS A 46 1.37 -9.82 -1.55
C HIS A 46 1.47 -8.97 -2.81
N SER A 47 1.38 -7.65 -2.66
CA SER A 47 1.49 -6.71 -3.77
C SER A 47 2.03 -5.37 -3.31
N VAL A 48 2.66 -4.67 -4.25
CA VAL A 48 2.97 -3.25 -4.17
C VAL A 48 2.41 -2.64 -5.44
N ASP A 49 1.22 -2.05 -5.32
CA ASP A 49 0.49 -1.46 -6.43
C ASP A 49 0.84 0.02 -6.51
N LEU A 50 1.40 0.44 -7.65
CA LEU A 50 1.75 1.84 -7.89
C LEU A 50 0.73 2.46 -8.83
N LEU A 51 0.00 3.45 -8.33
CA LEU A 51 -1.05 4.14 -9.08
C LEU A 51 -0.45 5.31 -9.87
N ASP A 52 -0.64 5.28 -11.18
CA ASP A 52 -0.16 6.30 -12.10
C ASP A 52 -0.99 7.59 -12.00
N SER A 53 -0.32 8.74 -12.15
CA SER A 53 -0.94 10.06 -12.24
C SER A 53 -1.87 10.47 -11.08
N LEU A 54 -1.80 9.79 -9.93
CA LEU A 54 -2.55 10.16 -8.73
C LEU A 54 -1.66 10.87 -7.70
N PRO A 55 -2.14 11.93 -7.04
CA PRO A 55 -1.42 12.59 -5.97
C PRO A 55 -1.56 11.84 -4.65
N HIS A 56 -0.73 12.23 -3.68
CA HIS A 56 -0.97 11.86 -2.28
C HIS A 56 -2.40 12.20 -1.86
N GLY A 57 -3.06 11.26 -1.17
CA GLY A 57 -4.42 11.46 -0.64
C GLY A 57 -5.55 11.39 -1.68
N PHE A 58 -5.31 10.84 -2.88
CA PHE A 58 -6.32 10.72 -3.96
C PHE A 58 -7.66 10.13 -3.53
N LEU A 59 -7.69 9.26 -2.50
CA LEU A 59 -8.93 8.66 -1.98
C LEU A 59 -9.96 9.71 -1.54
N ASN A 60 -9.51 10.86 -1.03
CA ASN A 60 -10.39 11.95 -0.62
C ASN A 60 -11.09 12.63 -1.82
N PHE A 61 -10.52 12.50 -3.01
CA PHE A 61 -11.01 13.09 -4.25
C PHE A 61 -11.74 12.09 -5.15
N SER A 62 -11.94 10.85 -4.69
CA SER A 62 -12.68 9.81 -5.42
C SER A 62 -14.05 10.27 -5.97
N PRO A 63 -14.87 11.05 -5.23
CA PRO A 63 -16.15 11.55 -5.76
C PRO A 63 -16.01 12.64 -6.85
N MET A 64 -14.83 13.26 -6.97
CA MET A 64 -14.60 14.45 -7.79
C MET A 64 -13.80 14.18 -9.06
N SER A 65 -13.10 13.05 -9.15
CA SER A 65 -12.23 12.69 -10.26
C SER A 65 -12.39 11.22 -10.61
N SER A 66 -12.63 10.93 -11.89
CA SER A 66 -12.70 9.57 -12.43
C SER A 66 -11.40 8.80 -12.20
N ASP A 67 -10.25 9.48 -12.29
CA ASP A 67 -8.95 8.85 -12.07
C ASP A 67 -8.78 8.45 -10.61
N CYS A 68 -9.17 9.34 -9.69
CA CYS A 68 -9.17 9.05 -8.26
C CYS A 68 -10.16 7.94 -7.91
N GLN A 69 -11.32 7.89 -8.57
CA GLN A 69 -12.31 6.83 -8.41
C GLN A 69 -11.76 5.48 -8.89
N ASN A 70 -11.09 5.45 -10.04
CA ASN A 70 -10.44 4.26 -10.56
C ASN A 70 -9.35 3.75 -9.60
N GLY A 71 -8.52 4.65 -9.06
CA GLY A 71 -7.56 4.31 -8.01
C GLY A 71 -8.25 3.74 -6.76
N ALA A 72 -9.39 4.30 -6.36
CA ALA A 72 -10.13 3.84 -5.18
C ALA A 72 -10.73 2.45 -5.41
N ASN A 73 -11.20 2.17 -6.63
CA ASN A 73 -11.66 0.84 -7.02
C ASN A 73 -10.52 -0.19 -6.92
N ILE A 74 -9.29 0.16 -7.31
CA ILE A 74 -8.14 -0.73 -7.12
C ILE A 74 -7.93 -1.05 -5.63
N CYS A 75 -7.99 -0.05 -4.75
CA CYS A 75 -7.91 -0.28 -3.30
C CYS A 75 -9.00 -1.23 -2.80
N LEU A 76 -10.24 -1.05 -3.25
CA LEU A 76 -11.36 -1.94 -2.91
C LEU A 76 -11.10 -3.38 -3.36
N GLU A 77 -10.62 -3.58 -4.58
CA GLU A 77 -10.28 -4.91 -5.10
C GLU A 77 -9.17 -5.57 -4.27
N ARG A 78 -8.15 -4.81 -3.83
CA ARG A 78 -7.10 -5.34 -2.95
C ARG A 78 -7.63 -5.72 -1.57
N ILE A 79 -8.59 -4.97 -1.02
CA ILE A 79 -9.25 -5.31 0.24
C ILE A 79 -10.03 -6.61 0.09
N LYS A 80 -10.87 -6.75 -0.96
CA LYS A 80 -11.61 -7.99 -1.23
C LYS A 80 -10.68 -9.20 -1.34
N GLN A 81 -9.62 -9.08 -2.12
CA GLN A 81 -8.60 -10.13 -2.26
C GLN A 81 -7.92 -10.49 -0.93
N THR A 82 -7.75 -9.53 -0.03
CA THR A 82 -7.14 -9.75 1.30
C THR A 82 -8.11 -10.45 2.23
N LEU A 83 -9.41 -10.18 2.11
CA LEU A 83 -10.47 -10.81 2.88
C LEU A 83 -10.94 -12.15 2.29
N GLY A 84 -10.40 -12.58 1.14
CA GLY A 84 -10.83 -13.78 0.43
C GLY A 84 -12.25 -13.65 -0.16
N MET A 85 -12.69 -12.43 -0.42
CA MET A 85 -13.98 -12.14 -1.04
C MET A 85 -13.86 -12.19 -2.57
N PRO A 86 -14.90 -12.68 -3.28
CA PRO A 86 -14.93 -12.67 -4.74
C PRO A 86 -15.00 -11.26 -5.33
#